data_AF-A0A1F8RE30-F1
#
_entry.id   AF-A0A1F8RE30-F1
#
_cell.length_a   1.000
_cell.length_b   1.000
_cell.length_c   1.000
_cell.angle_alpha   90.00
_cell.angle_beta   90.00
_cell.angle_gamma   90.00
#
_symmetry.space_group_name_H-M   'P 1'
#
loop_
_entity.id
_entity.type
_entity.pdbx_description
1 polymer ?
#
loop_
_entity_poly.entity_id
_entity_poly.type
_entity_poly.pdbx_seq_one_letter_code
_entity_poly.pdbx_strand_id
1 'polypeptide(L)'
;MGFGDGERLFRRKATDNETKALAAMLEADRRQRVLTGKSTMVDPLQMLADEDSVRFFTEAMKEFPQLRCQIPLETAEATLQYRPEEMVHRISPRALLLIAVEHDLPCPKEEYESMHTSAGQPKKLVVLPGLRHYDVYAGEPAEKTAELAIDWFRQYLA
;
A
#
# COMPACT_ATOMS: atom_id res chain seq x y z
N MET A 1 -1.95 5.56 -2.25
CA MET A 1 -2.10 4.37 -3.12
C MET A 1 -2.05 3.10 -2.25
N GLY A 2 -2.65 1.98 -2.68
CA GLY A 2 -2.81 0.76 -1.85
C GLY A 2 -2.81 -0.53 -2.68
N PHE A 3 -3.11 -1.66 -2.03
CA PHE A 3 -3.02 -3.01 -2.60
C PHE A 3 -4.22 -3.90 -2.22
N GLY A 4 -4.41 -5.02 -2.93
CA GLY A 4 -5.52 -5.96 -2.75
C GLY A 4 -5.18 -7.13 -1.83
N ASP A 5 -3.92 -7.58 -1.82
CA ASP A 5 -3.41 -8.67 -1.00
C ASP A 5 -1.98 -8.40 -0.53
N GLY A 6 -1.79 -8.26 0.79
CA GLY A 6 -0.48 -7.99 1.37
C GLY A 6 0.51 -9.15 1.29
N GLU A 7 0.08 -10.41 1.30
CA GLU A 7 1.01 -11.53 1.11
C GLU A 7 1.49 -11.61 -0.33
N ARG A 8 0.59 -11.44 -1.29
CA ARG A 8 0.97 -11.37 -2.70
C ARG A 8 1.96 -10.23 -2.94
N LEU A 9 1.72 -9.06 -2.32
CA LEU A 9 2.63 -7.93 -2.41
C LEU A 9 4.04 -8.24 -1.85
N PHE A 10 4.12 -8.83 -0.66
CA PHE A 10 5.40 -9.14 -0.01
C PHE A 10 6.17 -10.26 -0.72
N ARG A 11 5.46 -11.32 -1.13
CA ARG A 11 6.10 -12.46 -1.81
C ARG A 11 6.57 -12.11 -3.22
N ARG A 12 5.99 -11.10 -3.87
CA ARG A 12 6.36 -10.71 -5.24
C ARG A 12 7.86 -10.43 -5.41
N LYS A 13 8.51 -9.85 -4.39
CA LYS A 13 9.92 -9.46 -4.44
C LYS A 13 10.84 -10.32 -3.56
N ALA A 14 10.28 -11.23 -2.76
CA ALA A 14 11.02 -12.03 -1.80
C ALA A 14 11.36 -13.42 -2.35
N THR A 15 12.59 -13.87 -2.10
CA THR A 15 13.00 -15.26 -2.27
C THR A 15 12.38 -16.15 -1.19
N ASP A 16 12.41 -17.47 -1.40
CA ASP A 16 11.94 -18.44 -0.39
C ASP A 16 12.70 -18.32 0.93
N ASN A 17 13.99 -18.00 0.88
CA ASN A 17 14.82 -17.84 2.07
C ASN A 17 14.44 -16.57 2.83
N GLU A 18 14.22 -15.44 2.14
CA GLU A 18 13.76 -14.20 2.76
C GLU A 18 12.35 -14.36 3.34
N THR A 19 11.46 -15.08 2.65
CA THR A 19 10.12 -15.40 3.14
C THR A 19 10.18 -16.22 4.44
N LYS A 20 11.03 -17.25 4.49
CA LYS A 20 11.24 -18.07 5.70
C LYS A 20 11.86 -17.26 6.84
N ALA A 21 12.84 -16.41 6.52
CA ALA A 21 13.49 -15.55 7.51
C ALA A 21 12.47 -14.57 8.12
N LEU A 22 11.66 -13.90 7.30
CA LEU A 22 10.60 -13.02 7.76
C LEU A 22 9.59 -13.79 8.63
N ALA A 23 9.13 -14.96 8.20
CA ALA A 23 8.21 -15.78 8.99
C ALA A 23 8.79 -16.15 10.38
N ALA A 24 10.08 -16.50 10.44
CA ALA A 24 10.75 -16.79 11.71
C ALA A 24 10.85 -15.53 12.61
N MET A 25 11.17 -14.37 12.04
CA MET A 25 11.19 -13.10 12.76
C MET A 25 9.80 -12.75 13.32
N LEU A 26 8.75 -12.89 12.53
CA LEU A 26 7.38 -12.61 12.95
C LEU A 26 6.91 -13.57 14.06
N GLU A 27 7.27 -14.85 13.98
CA GLU A 27 6.95 -15.83 15.02
C GLU A 27 7.68 -15.51 16.35
N ALA A 28 8.96 -15.13 16.28
CA ALA A 28 9.70 -14.69 17.46
C ALA A 28 9.10 -13.41 18.07
N ASP A 29 8.73 -12.44 17.23
CA ASP A 29 8.08 -11.21 17.67
C ASP A 29 6.73 -11.49 18.33
N ARG A 30 5.92 -12.38 17.75
CA ARG A 30 4.62 -12.78 18.29
C ARG A 30 4.76 -13.35 19.70
N ARG A 31 5.76 -14.21 19.94
CA ARG A 31 6.06 -14.73 21.29
C ARG A 31 6.44 -13.62 22.25
N GLN A 32 7.29 -12.69 21.82
CA GLN A 32 7.69 -11.54 22.64
C GLN A 32 6.49 -10.67 23.02
N ARG A 33 5.58 -10.39 22.08
CA ARG A 33 4.36 -9.60 22.34
C ARG A 33 3.45 -10.27 23.36
N VAL A 34 3.26 -11.59 23.27
CA VAL A 34 2.48 -12.35 24.26
C VAL A 34 3.13 -12.28 25.65
N LEU A 35 4.45 -12.43 25.75
CA LEU A 35 5.16 -12.49 27.02
C LEU A 35 5.36 -11.11 27.68
N THR A 36 5.48 -10.05 26.89
CA THR A 36 5.97 -8.74 27.36
C THR A 36 5.08 -7.56 27.00
N GLY A 37 4.13 -7.74 26.09
CA GLY A 37 3.34 -6.65 25.50
C GLY A 37 4.13 -5.73 24.57
N LYS A 38 5.35 -6.09 24.16
CA LYS A 38 6.22 -5.26 23.32
C LYS A 38 6.61 -5.96 22.02
N SER A 39 6.57 -5.23 20.90
CA SER A 39 7.07 -5.67 19.60
C SER A 39 8.47 -5.11 19.35
N THR A 40 9.23 -5.78 18.50
CA THR A 40 10.51 -5.32 17.97
C THR A 40 10.29 -4.10 17.08
N MET A 41 11.05 -3.04 17.32
CA MET A 41 10.96 -1.82 16.52
C MET A 41 11.89 -1.93 15.30
N VAL A 42 11.36 -1.68 14.11
CA VAL A 42 12.07 -1.79 12.82
C VAL A 42 11.95 -0.50 12.01
N ASP A 43 12.89 -0.29 11.10
CA ASP A 43 12.81 0.81 10.13
C ASP A 43 11.82 0.43 9.01
N PRO A 44 10.76 1.21 8.74
CA PRO A 44 9.80 0.92 7.67
C PRO A 44 10.43 0.84 6.28
N LEU A 45 11.58 1.49 6.04
CA LEU A 45 12.28 1.41 4.75
C LEU A 45 12.84 0.02 4.45
N GLN A 46 12.94 -0.87 5.45
CA GLN A 46 13.26 -2.28 5.20
C GLN A 46 12.13 -3.01 4.45
N MET A 47 10.89 -2.53 4.56
CA MET A 47 9.74 -3.07 3.84
C MET A 47 9.48 -2.31 2.52
N LEU A 48 9.82 -1.02 2.49
CA LEU A 48 9.72 -0.13 1.32
C LEU A 48 11.08 -0.01 0.60
N ALA A 49 11.68 -1.15 0.29
CA ALA A 49 13.05 -1.22 -0.24
C ALA A 49 13.14 -1.04 -1.77
N ASP A 50 12.03 -0.73 -2.46
CA ASP A 50 12.07 -0.46 -3.89
C ASP A 50 12.71 0.90 -4.22
N GLU A 51 13.22 1.02 -5.44
CA GLU A 51 13.98 2.20 -5.88
C GLU A 51 13.18 3.51 -5.76
N ASP A 52 11.86 3.48 -6.02
CA ASP A 52 11.04 4.68 -5.95
C ASP A 52 10.85 5.14 -4.52
N SER A 53 10.54 4.20 -3.61
CA SER A 53 10.44 4.47 -2.17
C SER A 53 11.75 4.99 -1.61
N VAL A 54 12.85 4.31 -1.88
CA VAL A 54 14.18 4.69 -1.38
C VAL A 54 14.56 6.08 -1.88
N ARG A 55 14.37 6.36 -3.18
CA ARG A 55 14.67 7.67 -3.77
C ARG A 55 13.81 8.77 -3.13
N PHE A 56 12.51 8.56 -3.03
CA PHE A 56 11.57 9.54 -2.47
C PHE A 56 11.90 9.86 -1.00
N PHE A 57 12.00 8.83 -0.15
CA PHE A 57 12.23 9.05 1.28
C PHE A 57 13.63 9.58 1.58
N THR A 58 14.66 9.17 0.81
CA THR A 58 16.02 9.72 0.98
C THR A 58 16.04 11.23 0.73
N GLU A 59 15.34 11.71 -0.30
CA GLU A 59 15.26 13.15 -0.58
C GLU A 59 14.40 13.86 0.45
N ALA A 60 13.20 13.35 0.74
CA ALA A 60 12.27 13.96 1.70
C ALA A 60 12.89 14.09 3.10
N MET A 61 13.70 13.13 3.53
CA MET A 61 14.37 13.15 4.84
C MET A 61 15.50 14.18 4.98
N LYS A 62 15.93 14.83 3.89
CA LYS A 62 16.86 15.97 3.96
C LYS A 62 16.15 17.21 4.49
N GLU A 63 14.93 17.44 4.04
CA GLU A 63 14.09 18.58 4.44
C GLU A 63 13.28 18.27 5.70
N PHE A 64 12.79 17.03 5.82
CA PHE A 64 11.92 16.57 6.90
C PHE A 64 12.58 15.42 7.67
N PRO A 65 13.62 15.68 8.48
CA PRO A 65 14.36 14.64 9.21
C PRO A 65 13.48 13.82 10.18
N GLN A 66 12.35 14.38 10.62
CA GLN A 66 11.35 13.73 11.47
C GLN A 66 10.62 12.55 10.79
N LEU A 67 10.75 12.39 9.47
CA LEU A 67 10.23 11.21 8.76
C LEU A 67 11.01 9.94 9.12
N ARG A 68 12.20 10.06 9.73
CA ARG A 68 12.92 8.91 10.30
C ARG A 68 12.16 8.43 11.53
N CYS A 69 11.54 7.27 11.41
CA CYS A 69 10.80 6.64 12.50
C CYS A 69 11.10 5.15 12.55
N GLN A 70 10.70 4.54 13.67
CA GLN A 70 10.60 3.09 13.77
C GLN A 70 9.13 2.71 13.96
N ILE A 71 8.76 1.57 13.40
CA ILE A 71 7.44 0.98 13.57
C ILE A 71 7.55 -0.40 14.23
N PRO A 72 6.53 -0.84 14.98
CA PRO A 72 6.45 -2.21 15.48
C PRO A 72 6.49 -3.23 14.33
N LEU A 73 7.25 -4.31 14.48
CA LEU A 73 7.35 -5.39 13.50
C LEU A 73 6.00 -6.10 13.26
N GLU A 74 5.08 -6.07 14.25
CA GLU A 74 3.71 -6.53 14.06
C GLU A 74 2.95 -5.78 12.94
N THR A 75 3.39 -4.58 12.56
CA THR A 75 2.85 -3.86 11.39
C THR A 75 3.09 -4.64 10.10
N ALA A 76 4.26 -5.30 9.96
CA ALA A 76 4.56 -6.15 8.82
C ALA A 76 3.66 -7.39 8.80
N GLU A 77 3.44 -8.00 9.97
CA GLU A 77 2.52 -9.13 10.12
C GLU A 77 1.08 -8.74 9.76
N ALA A 78 0.59 -7.60 10.25
CA ALA A 78 -0.73 -7.08 9.94
C ALA A 78 -0.87 -6.79 8.44
N THR A 79 0.16 -6.19 7.82
CA THR A 79 0.20 -5.95 6.38
C THR A 79 0.12 -7.26 5.60
N LEU A 80 0.91 -8.28 5.97
CA LEU A 80 0.87 -9.61 5.37
C LEU A 80 -0.48 -10.32 5.49
N GLN A 81 -1.28 -10.00 6.50
CA GLN A 81 -2.61 -10.57 6.71
C GLN A 81 -3.73 -9.73 6.09
N TYR A 82 -3.42 -8.53 5.60
CA TYR A 82 -4.41 -7.61 5.05
C TYR A 82 -4.85 -8.06 3.64
N ARG A 83 -6.14 -8.36 3.48
CA ARG A 83 -6.77 -8.80 2.22
C ARG A 83 -7.96 -7.90 1.82
N PRO A 84 -7.74 -6.62 1.42
CA PRO A 84 -8.82 -5.75 0.93
C PRO A 84 -9.68 -6.38 -0.16
N GLU A 85 -9.08 -7.13 -1.08
CA GLU A 85 -9.80 -7.70 -2.22
C GLU A 85 -10.89 -8.71 -1.83
N GLU A 86 -10.75 -9.38 -0.68
CA GLU A 86 -11.76 -10.30 -0.17
C GLU A 86 -12.98 -9.55 0.39
N MET A 87 -12.80 -8.29 0.81
CA MET A 87 -13.83 -7.50 1.49
C MET A 87 -14.43 -6.40 0.62
N VAL A 88 -13.77 -6.03 -0.49
CA VAL A 88 -14.14 -4.88 -1.33
C VAL A 88 -15.56 -4.98 -1.90
N HIS A 89 -16.08 -6.19 -2.13
CA HIS A 89 -17.45 -6.42 -2.58
C HIS A 89 -18.51 -5.84 -1.62
N ARG A 90 -18.19 -5.75 -0.31
CA ARG A 90 -19.07 -5.22 0.75
C ARG A 90 -19.20 -3.69 0.71
N ILE A 91 -18.45 -3.00 -0.15
CA ILE A 91 -18.60 -1.55 -0.33
C ILE A 91 -19.92 -1.23 -1.02
N SER A 92 -20.29 -2.02 -2.04
CA SER A 92 -21.56 -1.92 -2.75
C SER A 92 -22.75 -1.96 -1.78
N PRO A 93 -23.80 -1.14 -1.97
CA PRO A 93 -24.08 -0.28 -3.13
C PRO A 93 -23.41 1.11 -3.11
N ARG A 94 -22.50 1.40 -2.16
CA ARG A 94 -21.77 2.68 -2.16
C ARG A 94 -20.78 2.71 -3.31
N ALA A 95 -20.60 3.89 -3.90
CA ALA A 95 -19.75 4.07 -5.07
C ALA A 95 -18.26 3.97 -4.73
N LEU A 96 -17.51 3.19 -5.52
CA LEU A 96 -16.06 3.00 -5.37
C LEU A 96 -15.29 3.54 -6.58
N LEU A 97 -14.36 4.46 -6.35
CA LEU A 97 -13.33 4.87 -7.31
C LEU A 97 -11.97 4.35 -6.86
N LEU A 98 -11.28 3.66 -7.76
CA LEU A 98 -9.89 3.24 -7.62
C LEU A 98 -9.04 4.04 -8.62
N ILE A 99 -7.96 4.65 -8.14
CA ILE A 99 -6.99 5.38 -8.96
C ILE A 99 -5.62 4.75 -8.75
N ALA A 100 -5.01 4.28 -9.84
CA ALA A 100 -3.69 3.68 -9.88
C ALA A 100 -2.82 4.39 -10.92
N VAL A 101 -1.52 4.10 -10.90
CA VAL A 101 -0.57 4.57 -11.91
C VAL A 101 0.12 3.40 -12.61
N GLU A 102 0.57 3.61 -13.84
CA GLU A 102 1.07 2.55 -14.70
C GLU A 102 2.35 1.86 -14.19
N HIS A 103 3.27 2.62 -13.61
CA HIS A 103 4.59 2.15 -13.19
C HIS A 103 4.75 2.14 -11.66
N ASP A 104 3.69 1.78 -10.93
CA ASP A 104 3.71 1.70 -9.48
C ASP A 104 4.55 0.50 -8.97
N LEU A 105 5.71 0.77 -8.36
CA LEU A 105 6.58 -0.26 -7.80
C LEU A 105 6.18 -0.74 -6.39
N PRO A 106 5.80 0.14 -5.45
CA PRO A 106 5.30 -0.26 -4.13
C PRO A 106 3.91 -0.92 -4.16
N CYS A 107 3.03 -0.54 -5.09
CA CYS A 107 1.62 -0.94 -5.14
C CYS A 107 1.16 -1.13 -6.60
N PRO A 108 1.55 -2.22 -7.26
CA PRO A 108 1.32 -2.42 -8.70
C PRO A 108 -0.16 -2.31 -9.09
N LYS A 109 -0.43 -1.81 -10.30
CA LYS A 109 -1.82 -1.62 -10.79
C LYS A 109 -2.64 -2.91 -10.77
N GLU A 110 -2.00 -4.07 -10.88
CA GLU A 110 -2.65 -5.38 -10.82
C GLU A 110 -3.38 -5.60 -9.49
N GLU A 111 -2.90 -5.01 -8.39
CA GLU A 111 -3.57 -5.04 -7.10
C GLU A 111 -4.90 -4.29 -7.12
N TYR A 112 -4.97 -3.17 -7.87
CA TYR A 112 -6.20 -2.41 -8.06
C TYR A 112 -7.14 -3.10 -9.05
N GLU A 113 -6.61 -3.74 -10.08
CA GLU A 113 -7.39 -4.54 -11.03
C GLU A 113 -8.06 -5.74 -10.31
N SER A 114 -7.34 -6.39 -9.40
CA SER A 114 -7.89 -7.43 -8.53
C SER A 114 -9.04 -6.90 -7.67
N MET A 115 -8.81 -5.81 -6.93
CA MET A 115 -9.87 -5.18 -6.13
C MET A 115 -11.05 -4.72 -6.98
N HIS A 116 -10.80 -4.12 -8.13
CA HIS A 116 -11.85 -3.68 -9.06
C HIS A 116 -12.68 -4.87 -9.53
N THR A 117 -12.06 -6.00 -9.87
CA THR A 117 -12.76 -7.21 -10.31
C THR A 117 -13.71 -7.72 -9.23
N SER A 118 -13.22 -7.82 -7.99
CA SER A 118 -13.99 -8.30 -6.83
C SER A 118 -15.06 -7.32 -6.32
N ALA A 119 -14.98 -6.03 -6.65
CA ALA A 119 -15.92 -5.02 -6.16
C ALA A 119 -17.33 -5.13 -6.79
N GLY A 120 -18.36 -4.73 -6.05
CA GLY A 120 -19.71 -4.53 -6.58
C GLY A 120 -19.90 -3.17 -7.26
N GLN A 121 -21.05 -2.94 -7.92
CA GLN A 121 -21.39 -1.65 -8.56
C GLN A 121 -21.98 -0.65 -7.55
N PRO A 122 -21.90 0.68 -7.81
CA PRO A 122 -21.16 1.32 -8.91
C PRO A 122 -19.66 1.40 -8.61
N LYS A 123 -18.81 1.00 -9.58
CA LYS A 123 -17.35 1.02 -9.45
C LYS A 123 -16.66 1.60 -10.68
N LYS A 124 -15.47 2.19 -10.48
CA LYS A 124 -14.58 2.65 -11.56
C LYS A 124 -13.12 2.46 -11.17
N LEU A 125 -12.31 2.00 -12.12
CA LEU A 125 -10.85 2.00 -12.05
C LEU A 125 -10.30 2.98 -13.08
N VAL A 126 -9.36 3.83 -12.66
CA VAL A 126 -8.57 4.71 -13.55
C VAL A 126 -7.10 4.39 -13.34
N VAL A 127 -6.38 4.10 -14.43
CA VAL A 127 -4.93 3.93 -14.43
C VAL A 127 -4.31 5.09 -15.18
N LEU A 128 -3.47 5.89 -14.52
CA LEU A 128 -2.81 7.03 -15.12
C LEU A 128 -1.51 6.58 -15.83
N PRO A 129 -1.36 6.85 -17.14
CA PRO A 129 -0.24 6.36 -17.94
C PRO A 129 1.07 7.09 -17.63
N GLY A 130 2.20 6.39 -17.73
CA GLY A 130 3.55 6.94 -17.59
C GLY A 130 3.96 7.40 -16.18
N LEU A 131 3.04 7.38 -15.21
CA LEU A 131 3.30 7.82 -13.84
C LEU A 131 3.80 6.69 -12.93
N ARG A 132 4.56 7.08 -11.90
CA ARG A 132 5.11 6.24 -10.83
C ARG A 132 4.45 6.57 -9.50
N HIS A 133 4.71 5.75 -8.48
CA HIS A 133 3.99 5.78 -7.20
C HIS A 133 3.93 7.16 -6.54
N TYR A 134 5.06 7.89 -6.59
CA TYR A 134 5.18 9.15 -5.87
C TYR A 134 4.84 10.38 -6.72
N ASP A 135 4.64 10.22 -8.03
CA ASP A 135 4.35 11.35 -8.93
C ASP A 135 3.01 12.01 -8.61
N VAL A 136 2.06 11.25 -8.06
CA VAL A 136 0.71 11.72 -7.71
C VAL A 136 0.63 12.54 -6.41
N TYR A 137 1.75 12.79 -5.73
CA TYR A 137 1.77 13.60 -4.51
C TYR A 137 2.07 15.09 -4.75
N ALA A 138 2.46 15.49 -5.97
CA ALA A 138 2.72 16.90 -6.31
C ALA A 138 2.42 17.22 -7.78
N GLY A 139 2.32 18.52 -8.07
CA GLY A 139 2.19 19.03 -9.45
C GLY A 139 0.91 18.58 -10.16
N GLU A 140 0.96 18.62 -11.49
CA GLU A 140 -0.16 18.27 -12.37
C GLU A 140 -0.75 16.88 -12.10
N PRO A 141 0.04 15.81 -11.85
CA PRO A 141 -0.54 14.51 -11.51
C PRO A 141 -1.40 14.52 -10.24
N ALA A 142 -0.99 15.26 -9.21
CA ALA A 142 -1.78 15.39 -7.99
C ALA A 142 -3.12 16.10 -8.26
N GLU A 143 -3.09 17.22 -9.00
CA GLU A 143 -4.29 17.93 -9.44
C GLU A 143 -5.22 17.00 -10.23
N LYS A 144 -4.66 16.19 -11.13
CA LYS A 144 -5.43 15.25 -11.93
C LYS A 144 -6.15 14.19 -11.09
N THR A 145 -5.46 13.64 -10.08
CA THR A 145 -6.10 12.66 -9.16
C THR A 145 -7.19 13.31 -8.32
N ALA A 146 -7.01 14.58 -7.92
CA ALA A 146 -8.02 15.33 -7.18
C ALA A 146 -9.27 15.61 -8.02
N GLU A 147 -9.11 16.02 -9.28
CA GLU A 147 -10.22 16.21 -10.23
C GLU A 147 -11.07 14.94 -10.37
N LEU A 148 -10.41 13.79 -10.58
CA LEU A 148 -11.10 12.50 -10.71
C LEU A 148 -11.92 12.15 -9.46
N ALA A 149 -11.37 12.41 -8.28
CA ALA A 149 -12.07 12.18 -7.02
C ALA A 149 -13.25 13.15 -6.83
N ILE A 150 -13.06 14.44 -7.13
CA ILE A 150 -14.10 15.47 -7.03
C ILE A 150 -15.27 15.13 -7.96
N ASP A 151 -15.00 14.77 -9.20
CA ASP A 151 -16.05 14.43 -10.17
C ASP A 151 -16.83 13.18 -9.75
N TRP A 152 -16.14 12.18 -9.18
CA TRP A 152 -16.80 11.01 -8.62
C TRP A 152 -17.69 11.34 -7.43
N PHE A 153 -17.21 12.17 -6.51
CA PHE A 153 -18.01 12.61 -5.37
C PHE A 153 -19.22 13.43 -5.80
N ARG A 154 -19.08 14.37 -6.74
CA ARG A 154 -20.20 15.14 -7.32
C ARG A 154 -21.28 14.22 -7.90
N GLN A 155 -20.88 13.10 -8.51
CA GLN A 155 -21.82 12.16 -9.10
C GLN A 155 -22.60 11.34 -8.05
N TYR A 156 -21.99 10.99 -6.91
CA TYR A 156 -22.54 9.97 -6.00
C TYR A 156 -22.83 10.44 -4.56
N LEU A 157 -22.49 11.67 -4.18
CA LEU A 157 -22.72 12.23 -2.84
C LEU A 157 -23.66 13.45 -2.81
N ALA A 158 -24.56 13.58 -3.80
CA ALA A 158 -25.54 14.66 -3.86
C ALA A 158 -26.56 14.62 -2.71
#